data_AF-A0A4Q9L4J7-F1
#
_entry.id   AF-A0A4Q9L4J7-F1
#
_cell.length_a   1.000
_cell.length_b   1.000
_cell.length_c   1.000
_cell.angle_alpha   90.00
_cell.angle_beta   90.00
_cell.angle_gamma   90.00
#
_symmetry.space_group_name_H-M   'P 1'
#
loop_
_entity.id
_entity.type
_entity.pdbx_description
1 polymer ?
#
loop_
_entity_poly.entity_id
_entity_poly.type
_entity_poly.pdbx_seq_one_letter_code
_entity_poly.pdbx_strand_id
1 'polypeptide(L)'
;MDLKRHILNPIKYEIMQFKELKFRKLNEITIEILSREGGGATKIEGVDSKTDSKVYSKEVLYQTDKVDSKEILDKIYHKELDKTDKHINNPSDNLLDIIYNGKILSITNMGTEWKEVYKIKLNKTIDFIPGDSVGLYCYNPEHVIKVLLSHLNYNQEASSYNDIYNTFYKIERKGCYSYEYSGNLYGFLRKIDVLSLPKKSFLNSLSEERDKNSMVEVVRDMSSGLEGVNNISTTDRVNDLKYLCSKEGVKDYYNIYKNFNNLLDILEYFKCKITLELLAEHCEFIKPRYFSLINNKSSNIELLIGIMSHSVSNSVRYGQVSAFIKEKYNEKYMNIDINKDENKDRDREESKYSNSKYGYCKDENYNDSNTKPILDNIDFVYRKNRLLRLQETKKHLLISTGTGIAPFISFYKNRRKDDLMWLIYGCRNVCDDLSKDMFDRKNVVYSADYEYTGNYKYVSDYILGNVEGIKEFILSDCSVYVCGSIQMQKSVLGIFKEYFSFIIEEKRMFFDSWN
;
A
#
# COMPACT_ATOMS: atom_id res chain seq x y z
N MET A 1 18.89 -21.75 -0.28
CA MET A 1 20.34 -21.85 -0.54
C MET A 1 20.53 -22.29 -1.99
N ASP A 2 21.59 -21.80 -2.62
CA ASP A 2 22.00 -22.00 -4.03
C ASP A 2 21.27 -21.22 -5.15
N LEU A 3 21.46 -19.90 -5.15
CA LEU A 3 21.56 -19.09 -6.39
C LEU A 3 22.85 -19.38 -7.19
N LYS A 4 23.75 -20.24 -6.68
CA LYS A 4 25.15 -20.39 -7.15
C LYS A 4 25.39 -21.37 -8.29
N ARG A 5 24.39 -22.02 -8.88
CA ARG A 5 24.63 -23.16 -9.81
C ARG A 5 24.25 -22.99 -11.28
N HIS A 6 23.81 -21.81 -11.74
CA HIS A 6 23.47 -21.63 -13.16
C HIS A 6 24.14 -20.49 -13.92
N ILE A 7 25.17 -19.84 -13.36
CA ILE A 7 25.96 -18.84 -14.07
C ILE A 7 27.37 -19.39 -14.29
N LEU A 8 27.56 -20.28 -15.25
CA LEU A 8 28.85 -20.52 -15.90
C LEU A 8 28.60 -21.19 -17.26
N ASN A 9 28.36 -20.36 -18.27
CA ASN A 9 28.73 -20.72 -19.64
C ASN A 9 29.14 -19.43 -20.38
N PRO A 10 30.41 -19.25 -20.76
CA PRO A 10 30.88 -18.05 -21.43
C PRO A 10 30.57 -18.16 -22.93
N ILE A 11 29.47 -17.56 -23.39
CA ILE A 11 29.24 -17.37 -24.82
C ILE A 11 29.72 -15.96 -25.19
N LYS A 12 30.75 -15.92 -26.05
CA LYS A 12 31.29 -14.72 -26.70
C LYS A 12 30.17 -13.92 -27.37
N TYR A 13 30.06 -12.63 -27.03
CA TYR A 13 29.15 -11.70 -27.72
C TYR A 13 29.89 -10.96 -28.84
N GLU A 14 29.43 -11.12 -30.08
CA GLU A 14 29.67 -10.19 -31.18
C GLU A 14 28.58 -9.12 -31.19
N ILE A 15 28.99 -7.85 -31.27
CA ILE A 15 28.10 -6.68 -31.34
C ILE A 15 27.61 -6.53 -32.78
N MET A 16 26.32 -6.77 -33.04
CA MET A 16 25.67 -6.41 -34.31
C MET A 16 24.74 -5.20 -34.17
N GLN A 17 25.11 -4.16 -34.93
CA GLN A 17 24.37 -2.99 -35.44
C GLN A 17 22.96 -2.68 -34.88
N PHE A 18 22.89 -1.57 -34.14
CA PHE A 18 21.66 -0.87 -33.80
C PHE A 18 20.98 -0.26 -35.05
N LYS A 19 19.71 -0.58 -35.30
CA LYS A 19 18.81 0.21 -36.16
C LYS A 19 18.04 1.21 -35.30
N GLU A 20 17.85 2.42 -35.82
CA GLU A 20 17.20 3.56 -35.15
C GLU A 20 15.83 3.20 -34.52
N LEU A 21 15.73 3.44 -33.22
CA LEU A 21 14.56 3.21 -32.38
C LEU A 21 13.82 4.54 -32.17
N LYS A 22 12.48 4.53 -32.29
CA LYS A 22 11.63 5.68 -31.92
C LYS A 22 11.27 5.60 -30.44
N PHE A 23 11.69 6.60 -29.67
CA PHE A 23 11.40 6.75 -28.25
C PHE A 23 10.10 7.56 -28.03
N ARG A 24 9.29 7.21 -27.01
CA ARG A 24 8.18 8.04 -26.53
C ARG A 24 8.57 8.75 -25.23
N LYS A 25 8.31 10.07 -25.17
CA LYS A 25 8.46 10.94 -23.98
C LYS A 25 7.41 10.52 -22.94
N LEU A 26 7.81 10.02 -21.77
CA LEU A 26 6.83 9.51 -20.78
C LEU A 26 6.75 10.36 -19.51
N ASN A 27 7.87 10.87 -18.97
CA ASN A 27 7.85 11.82 -17.86
C ASN A 27 8.97 12.87 -17.97
N GLU A 28 8.70 14.10 -17.54
CA GLU A 28 9.69 15.17 -17.35
C GLU A 28 9.76 15.49 -15.86
N ILE A 29 10.97 15.62 -15.31
CA ILE A 29 11.18 15.90 -13.88
C ILE A 29 11.98 17.17 -13.73
N THR A 30 11.51 18.03 -12.85
CA THR A 30 12.19 19.26 -12.42
C THR A 30 12.37 19.19 -10.92
N ILE A 31 13.59 19.40 -10.45
CA ILE A 31 13.91 19.59 -9.04
C ILE A 31 14.55 20.96 -8.89
N GLU A 32 13.95 21.81 -8.08
CA GLU A 32 14.43 23.16 -7.75
C GLU A 32 14.69 23.24 -6.25
N ILE A 33 15.84 23.77 -5.84
CA ILE A 33 16.15 24.07 -4.44
C ILE A 33 15.66 25.49 -4.15
N LEU A 34 14.69 25.60 -3.24
CA LEU A 34 14.06 26.87 -2.89
C LEU A 34 14.85 27.64 -1.82
N SER A 35 15.38 26.96 -0.80
CA SER A 35 16.16 27.58 0.29
C SER A 35 16.97 26.55 1.09
N ARG A 36 17.97 27.05 1.86
CA ARG A 36 18.71 26.31 2.90
C ARG A 36 18.76 27.16 4.17
N GLU A 37 18.13 26.71 5.26
CA GLU A 37 18.23 27.40 6.56
C GLU A 37 19.42 26.89 7.40
N GLY A 38 20.24 27.81 7.95
CA GLY A 38 21.22 27.47 9.00
C GLY A 38 22.72 27.50 8.65
N GLY A 39 23.13 28.05 7.50
CA GLY A 39 24.53 28.44 7.29
C GLY A 39 24.83 29.76 8.00
N GLY A 40 25.65 29.74 9.05
CA GLY A 40 26.07 30.95 9.77
C GLY A 40 26.54 32.04 8.82
N ALA A 41 26.03 33.26 9.00
CA ALA A 41 26.40 34.42 8.21
C ALA A 41 27.91 34.68 8.36
N THR A 42 28.70 34.24 7.37
CA THR A 42 29.95 34.92 7.05
C THR A 42 29.65 35.74 5.82
N LYS A 43 29.38 37.04 6.02
CA LYS A 43 29.45 38.02 4.94
C LYS A 43 30.88 37.98 4.40
N ILE A 44 31.08 37.30 3.27
CA ILE A 44 32.18 37.63 2.38
C ILE A 44 31.62 38.78 1.54
N GLU A 45 32.03 40.01 1.84
CA GLU A 45 31.71 41.15 0.99
C GLU A 45 32.27 40.87 -0.42
N GLY A 46 31.39 40.77 -1.41
CA GLY A 46 31.77 40.69 -2.82
C GLY A 46 31.23 39.51 -3.65
N VAL A 47 30.19 38.79 -3.23
CA VAL A 47 29.51 37.81 -4.10
C VAL A 47 28.00 38.08 -4.12
N ASP A 48 27.49 38.43 -5.29
CA ASP A 48 26.05 38.57 -5.59
C ASP A 48 25.27 37.34 -5.10
N SER A 49 24.17 37.59 -4.39
CA SER A 49 23.17 36.60 -4.01
C SER A 49 22.45 36.06 -5.24
N LYS A 50 23.07 35.15 -5.97
CA LYS A 50 22.39 34.28 -6.93
C LYS A 50 21.91 33.04 -6.19
N THR A 51 20.60 32.85 -6.16
CA THR A 51 19.97 31.56 -5.90
C THR A 51 20.61 30.52 -6.83
N ASP A 52 21.32 29.54 -6.26
CA ASP A 52 21.83 28.37 -6.98
C ASP A 52 20.64 27.48 -7.38
N SER A 53 19.87 27.95 -8.36
CA SER A 53 18.81 27.20 -9.03
C SER A 53 19.49 26.23 -10.01
N LYS A 54 19.94 25.08 -9.49
CA LYS A 54 20.25 23.95 -10.37
C LYS A 54 18.93 23.32 -10.83
N VAL A 55 18.40 23.82 -11.95
CA VAL A 55 17.31 23.16 -12.67
C VAL A 55 17.87 21.89 -13.30
N TYR A 56 17.64 20.74 -12.68
CA TYR A 56 17.87 19.46 -13.32
C TYR A 56 16.62 19.09 -14.12
N SER A 57 16.69 19.22 -15.44
CA SER A 57 15.75 18.61 -16.38
C SER A 57 16.40 17.36 -16.96
N LYS A 58 15.82 16.19 -16.68
CA LYS A 58 16.24 14.92 -17.29
C LYS A 58 15.13 14.42 -18.20
N GLU A 59 15.43 14.32 -19.49
CA GLU A 59 14.53 13.70 -20.47
C GLU A 59 14.69 12.17 -20.41
N VAL A 60 13.59 11.47 -20.12
CA VAL A 60 13.60 10.00 -19.98
C VAL A 60 12.93 9.37 -21.19
N LEU A 61 13.70 8.63 -21.96
CA LEU A 61 13.28 7.90 -23.15
C LEU A 61 13.20 6.40 -22.84
N TYR A 62 12.05 5.78 -23.06
CA TYR A 62 11.88 4.33 -22.85
C TYR A 62 11.91 3.55 -24.17
N GLN A 63 12.55 2.38 -24.14
CA GLN A 63 12.53 1.38 -25.21
C GLN A 63 11.20 0.62 -25.17
N THR A 64 10.46 0.59 -26.27
CA THR A 64 9.30 -0.28 -26.43
C THR A 64 9.61 -1.36 -27.45
N ASP A 65 9.28 -2.62 -27.16
CA ASP A 65 9.28 -3.66 -28.18
C ASP A 65 8.30 -3.29 -29.30
N LYS A 66 8.67 -3.61 -30.55
CA LYS A 66 7.75 -3.55 -31.70
C LYS A 66 6.55 -4.45 -31.40
N VAL A 67 5.48 -3.86 -30.88
CA VAL A 67 4.15 -4.42 -31.00
C VAL A 67 3.56 -3.79 -32.25
N ASP A 68 3.27 -4.63 -33.25
CA ASP A 68 2.67 -4.20 -34.49
C ASP A 68 1.31 -3.54 -34.18
N SER A 69 1.31 -2.20 -34.16
CA SER A 69 0.21 -1.37 -33.69
C SER A 69 -1.07 -1.58 -34.50
N LYS A 70 -0.99 -2.22 -35.68
CA LYS A 70 -2.14 -2.48 -36.55
C LYS A 70 -3.00 -3.64 -36.06
N GLU A 71 -2.40 -4.70 -35.49
CA GLU A 71 -3.16 -5.89 -35.08
C GLU A 71 -3.94 -5.67 -33.76
N ILE A 72 -3.49 -4.75 -32.91
CA ILE A 72 -4.20 -4.35 -31.69
C ILE A 72 -5.30 -3.33 -32.01
N LEU A 73 -5.06 -2.39 -32.92
CA LEU A 73 -6.08 -1.42 -33.32
C LEU A 73 -7.27 -2.10 -34.02
N ASP A 74 -7.04 -3.09 -34.89
CA ASP A 74 -8.12 -3.80 -35.56
C ASP A 74 -8.93 -4.71 -34.61
N LYS A 75 -8.29 -5.26 -33.55
CA LYS A 75 -8.99 -6.02 -32.49
C LYS A 75 -9.74 -5.14 -31.49
N ILE A 76 -9.35 -3.87 -31.36
CA ILE A 76 -10.04 -2.89 -30.49
C ILE A 76 -11.19 -2.20 -31.23
N TYR A 77 -11.08 -1.98 -32.56
CA TYR A 77 -12.08 -1.23 -33.33
C TYR A 77 -13.28 -2.04 -33.84
N HIS A 78 -13.24 -3.39 -33.79
CA HIS A 78 -14.33 -4.23 -34.30
C HIS A 78 -15.20 -4.93 -33.22
N LYS A 79 -15.14 -4.51 -31.96
CA LYS A 79 -16.24 -4.81 -31.02
C LYS A 79 -17.20 -3.63 -31.03
N GLU A 80 -18.28 -3.82 -31.79
CA GLU A 80 -19.42 -2.91 -31.94
C GLU A 80 -19.78 -2.22 -30.62
N LEU A 81 -19.44 -0.94 -30.55
CA LEU A 81 -20.07 0.00 -29.63
C LEU A 81 -21.45 0.30 -30.19
N ASP A 82 -22.44 -0.33 -29.59
CA ASP A 82 -23.84 0.08 -29.67
C ASP A 82 -23.92 1.57 -29.28
N LYS A 83 -24.47 2.35 -30.20
CA LYS A 83 -24.49 3.82 -30.13
C LYS A 83 -25.57 4.32 -29.19
N THR A 84 -25.41 4.18 -27.87
CA THR A 84 -26.11 4.98 -26.86
C THR A 84 -25.38 4.93 -25.52
N ASP A 85 -24.47 5.87 -25.28
CA ASP A 85 -24.26 6.48 -23.96
C ASP A 85 -23.09 7.48 -24.02
N LYS A 86 -23.41 8.74 -24.34
CA LYS A 86 -22.49 9.86 -24.11
C LYS A 86 -22.50 10.21 -22.61
N HIS A 87 -21.78 9.45 -21.80
CA HIS A 87 -21.24 9.91 -20.50
C HIS A 87 -20.21 8.88 -19.98
N ILE A 88 -18.99 8.93 -20.51
CA ILE A 88 -17.84 8.25 -19.91
C ILE A 88 -16.79 9.29 -19.54
N ASN A 89 -16.81 9.63 -18.24
CA ASN A 89 -15.70 10.00 -17.36
C ASN A 89 -14.50 10.72 -17.98
N ASN A 90 -14.48 12.05 -17.86
CA ASN A 90 -13.23 12.79 -17.73
C ASN A 90 -12.59 12.43 -16.38
N PRO A 91 -11.28 12.09 -16.32
CA PRO A 91 -10.56 11.85 -15.06
C PRO A 91 -10.18 13.16 -14.34
N SER A 92 -10.98 14.22 -14.50
CA SER A 92 -10.71 15.57 -13.99
C SER A 92 -11.78 16.05 -13.00
N ASP A 93 -12.35 15.15 -12.20
CA ASP A 93 -12.96 15.54 -10.92
C ASP A 93 -11.83 15.74 -9.90
N ASN A 94 -10.97 16.73 -10.15
CA ASN A 94 -10.01 17.25 -9.17
C ASN A 94 -10.79 18.03 -8.10
N LEU A 95 -11.57 17.34 -7.26
CA LEU A 95 -11.67 17.81 -5.88
C LEU A 95 -10.28 17.57 -5.29
N LEU A 96 -9.58 18.64 -4.93
CA LEU A 96 -8.45 18.51 -4.00
C LEU A 96 -9.00 17.82 -2.76
N ASP A 97 -8.65 16.55 -2.61
CA ASP A 97 -9.01 15.76 -1.46
C ASP A 97 -8.47 16.47 -0.22
N ILE A 98 -9.38 17.05 0.58
CA ILE A 98 -9.01 17.75 1.81
C ILE A 98 -8.36 16.71 2.73
N ILE A 99 -7.08 16.91 3.03
CA ILE A 99 -6.35 16.07 3.98
C ILE A 99 -6.69 16.58 5.38
N TYR A 100 -7.28 15.69 6.17
CA TYR A 100 -7.56 15.90 7.58
C TYR A 100 -6.44 15.26 8.41
N ASN A 101 -6.17 15.84 9.56
CA ASN A 101 -5.27 15.26 10.55
C ASN A 101 -6.08 14.88 11.79
N GLY A 102 -6.00 13.62 12.22
CA GLY A 102 -6.74 13.10 13.37
C GLY A 102 -5.84 12.35 14.33
N LYS A 103 -6.02 12.56 15.63
CA LYS A 103 -5.34 11.81 16.69
C LYS A 103 -6.01 10.45 16.88
N ILE A 104 -5.21 9.38 16.96
CA ILE A 104 -5.72 8.06 17.33
C ILE A 104 -6.13 8.08 18.82
N LEU A 105 -7.38 7.78 19.12
CA LEU A 105 -7.88 7.66 20.49
C LEU A 105 -7.71 6.25 21.05
N SER A 106 -7.95 5.23 20.23
CA SER A 106 -7.80 3.85 20.63
C SER A 106 -7.52 2.94 19.43
N ILE A 107 -6.75 1.89 19.69
CA ILE A 107 -6.56 0.74 18.81
C ILE A 107 -6.87 -0.49 19.66
N THR A 108 -7.83 -1.30 19.24
CA THR A 108 -8.31 -2.49 19.98
C THR A 108 -8.23 -3.70 19.06
N ASN A 109 -7.56 -4.76 19.51
CA ASN A 109 -7.57 -6.05 18.81
C ASN A 109 -8.95 -6.70 19.03
N MET A 110 -9.58 -7.16 17.95
CA MET A 110 -10.91 -7.79 17.98
C MET A 110 -10.87 -9.27 18.38
N GLY A 111 -9.70 -9.86 18.62
CA GLY A 111 -9.55 -11.24 19.08
C GLY A 111 -9.81 -12.30 18.01
N THR A 112 -9.70 -11.91 16.75
CA THR A 112 -9.87 -12.81 15.60
C THR A 112 -8.63 -13.69 15.43
N GLU A 113 -8.83 -14.95 15.06
CA GLU A 113 -7.76 -15.96 14.99
C GLU A 113 -7.23 -16.13 13.58
N TRP A 114 -8.11 -16.13 12.57
CA TRP A 114 -7.67 -16.40 11.20
C TRP A 114 -6.93 -15.22 10.59
N LYS A 115 -7.49 -14.02 10.77
CA LYS A 115 -6.91 -12.77 10.29
C LYS A 115 -7.10 -11.77 11.39
N GLU A 116 -6.00 -11.20 11.88
CA GLU A 116 -6.08 -10.18 12.92
C GLU A 116 -6.85 -8.95 12.42
N VAL A 117 -7.81 -8.50 13.22
CA VAL A 117 -8.63 -7.33 12.94
C VAL A 117 -8.51 -6.36 14.10
N TYR A 118 -8.27 -5.10 13.77
CA TYR A 118 -8.20 -4.02 14.75
C TYR A 118 -9.33 -3.03 14.53
N LYS A 119 -9.96 -2.62 15.63
CA LYS A 119 -10.85 -1.47 15.67
C LYS A 119 -10.06 -0.23 16.07
N ILE A 120 -10.16 0.83 15.28
CA ILE A 120 -9.48 2.10 15.51
C ILE A 120 -10.50 3.20 15.70
N LYS A 121 -10.21 4.13 16.61
CA LYS A 121 -11.01 5.34 16.84
C LYS A 121 -10.15 6.58 16.68
N LEU A 122 -10.60 7.57 15.91
CA LEU A 122 -9.91 8.86 15.74
C LEU A 122 -10.68 9.99 16.43
N ASN A 123 -10.00 11.03 16.89
CA ASN A 123 -10.60 12.20 17.56
C ASN A 123 -11.27 13.21 16.59
N LYS A 124 -11.81 12.71 15.48
CA LYS A 124 -12.45 13.53 14.45
C LYS A 124 -13.85 13.02 14.19
N THR A 125 -14.75 13.97 13.98
CA THR A 125 -16.12 13.75 13.55
C THR A 125 -16.24 14.23 12.12
N ILE A 126 -16.94 13.46 11.27
CA ILE A 126 -17.26 13.84 9.90
C ILE A 126 -18.74 13.59 9.69
N ASP A 127 -19.40 14.48 8.96
CA ASP A 127 -20.74 14.22 8.46
C ASP A 127 -20.64 13.30 7.23
N PHE A 128 -21.30 12.15 7.29
CA PHE A 128 -21.16 11.10 6.30
C PHE A 128 -22.48 10.35 6.08
N ILE A 129 -22.60 9.72 4.91
CA ILE A 129 -23.68 8.79 4.60
C ILE A 129 -23.19 7.37 4.91
N PRO A 130 -23.97 6.54 5.64
CA PRO A 130 -23.59 5.16 5.90
C PRO A 130 -23.21 4.45 4.60
N GLY A 131 -21.99 3.88 4.60
CA GLY A 131 -21.35 3.31 3.41
C GLY A 131 -20.13 4.10 2.91
N ASP A 132 -20.03 5.38 3.27
CA ASP A 132 -18.84 6.19 3.01
C ASP A 132 -17.60 5.65 3.74
N SER A 133 -16.42 6.13 3.31
CA SER A 133 -15.13 5.61 3.74
C SER A 133 -14.13 6.71 4.07
N VAL A 134 -13.11 6.36 4.85
CA VAL A 134 -11.95 7.20 5.12
C VAL A 134 -10.70 6.49 4.64
N GLY A 135 -9.87 7.21 3.89
CA GLY A 135 -8.57 6.79 3.39
C GLY A 135 -7.45 7.23 4.33
N LEU A 136 -6.72 6.29 4.92
CA LEU A 136 -5.62 6.60 5.82
C LEU A 136 -4.30 6.73 5.04
N TYR A 137 -3.55 7.80 5.30
CA TYR A 137 -2.18 7.97 4.82
C TYR A 137 -1.20 7.42 5.86
N CYS A 138 -0.60 6.27 5.54
CA CYS A 138 0.44 5.65 6.36
C CYS A 138 1.80 5.90 5.70
N TYR A 139 2.41 7.03 6.03
CA TYR A 139 3.72 7.44 5.53
C TYR A 139 4.85 6.52 6.00
N ASN A 140 6.01 6.63 5.35
CA ASN A 140 7.19 5.88 5.77
C ASN A 140 7.60 6.27 7.20
N PRO A 141 7.87 5.28 8.08
CA PRO A 141 8.35 5.53 9.43
C PRO A 141 9.82 5.97 9.42
N GLU A 142 10.29 6.47 10.57
CA GLU A 142 11.63 7.03 10.71
C GLU A 142 12.75 6.04 10.36
N HIS A 143 12.63 4.77 10.76
CA HIS A 143 13.66 3.76 10.45
C HIS A 143 13.75 3.46 8.94
N VAL A 144 12.63 3.49 8.20
CA VAL A 144 12.62 3.35 6.73
C VAL A 144 13.36 4.53 6.09
N ILE A 145 13.11 5.74 6.58
CA ILE A 145 13.76 6.96 6.08
C ILE A 145 15.27 6.89 6.35
N LYS A 146 15.69 6.48 7.55
CA LYS A 146 17.11 6.30 7.91
C LYS A 146 17.82 5.31 6.98
N VAL A 147 17.19 4.15 6.70
CA VAL A 147 17.74 3.17 5.76
C VAL A 147 17.84 3.78 4.36
N LEU A 148 16.79 4.45 3.88
CA LEU A 148 16.80 5.07 2.56
C LEU A 148 17.89 6.14 2.42
N LEU A 149 18.05 6.99 3.44
CA LEU A 149 19.11 8.00 3.50
C LEU A 149 20.51 7.38 3.46
N SER A 150 20.73 6.23 4.11
CA SER A 150 22.03 5.53 4.05
C SER A 150 22.40 5.05 2.63
N HIS A 151 21.41 4.89 1.76
CA HIS A 151 21.58 4.54 0.35
C HIS A 151 21.55 5.76 -0.58
N LEU A 152 21.14 6.94 -0.13
CA LEU A 152 21.07 8.13 -0.97
C LEU A 152 22.50 8.58 -1.33
N ASN A 153 22.76 8.82 -2.62
CA ASN A 153 24.01 9.38 -3.15
C ASN A 153 24.02 10.90 -2.92
N TYR A 154 23.86 11.29 -1.67
CA TYR A 154 23.86 12.67 -1.24
C TYR A 154 25.26 13.00 -0.76
N ASN A 155 25.88 14.06 -1.29
CA ASN A 155 27.28 14.42 -1.00
C ASN A 155 27.52 14.47 0.51
N GLN A 156 28.28 13.47 1.02
CA GLN A 156 28.64 13.35 2.44
C GLN A 156 29.48 14.53 2.94
N GLU A 157 30.13 15.28 2.04
CA GLU A 157 30.93 16.46 2.38
C GLU A 157 30.09 17.71 2.71
N ALA A 158 28.79 17.70 2.44
CA ALA A 158 27.86 18.79 2.80
C ALA A 158 26.78 18.37 3.81
N SER A 159 26.56 17.07 4.03
CA SER A 159 25.39 16.57 4.74
C SER A 159 25.62 16.39 6.23
N SER A 160 25.43 17.48 6.98
CA SER A 160 24.92 17.30 8.35
C SER A 160 23.44 16.91 8.29
N TYR A 161 22.95 16.19 9.30
CA TYR A 161 21.53 15.90 9.51
C TYR A 161 20.60 17.12 9.30
N ASN A 162 21.13 18.33 9.46
CA ASN A 162 20.42 19.59 9.21
C ASN A 162 19.95 19.76 7.75
N ASP A 163 20.69 19.27 6.75
CA ASP A 163 20.35 19.50 5.33
C ASP A 163 19.03 18.83 4.93
N ILE A 164 18.70 17.70 5.55
CA ILE A 164 17.51 16.91 5.26
C ILE A 164 16.23 17.66 5.70
N TYR A 165 16.33 18.43 6.78
CA TYR A 165 15.22 19.22 7.33
C TYR A 165 15.21 20.66 6.82
N ASN A 166 16.38 21.20 6.47
CA ASN A 166 16.55 22.63 6.21
C ASN A 166 16.68 22.98 4.73
N THR A 167 16.86 21.99 3.84
CA THR A 167 16.82 22.22 2.39
C THR A 167 15.41 22.00 1.88
N PHE A 168 14.81 23.05 1.30
CA PHE A 168 13.49 23.00 0.71
C PHE A 168 13.58 22.80 -0.80
N TYR A 169 12.77 21.89 -1.31
CA TYR A 169 12.70 21.51 -2.71
C TYR A 169 11.31 21.80 -3.27
N LYS A 170 11.27 22.18 -4.54
CA LYS A 170 10.12 22.01 -5.43
C LYS A 170 10.43 20.87 -6.40
N ILE A 171 9.63 19.81 -6.36
CA ILE A 171 9.77 18.63 -7.21
C ILE A 171 8.52 18.51 -8.07
N GLU A 172 8.68 18.61 -9.38
CA GLU A 172 7.60 18.43 -10.35
C GLU A 172 7.92 17.22 -11.21
N ARG A 173 6.97 16.28 -11.32
CA ARG A 173 6.95 15.24 -12.35
C ARG A 173 5.76 15.49 -13.26
N LYS A 174 5.99 15.66 -14.55
CA LYS A 174 4.97 15.75 -15.60
C LYS A 174 4.90 14.44 -16.36
N GLY A 175 3.72 14.05 -16.87
CA GLY A 175 3.53 12.81 -17.65
C GLY A 175 2.43 11.91 -17.10
N CYS A 176 2.50 10.61 -17.40
CA CYS A 176 1.44 9.63 -17.07
C CYS A 176 1.23 9.41 -15.56
N TYR A 177 2.16 9.88 -14.72
CA TYR A 177 2.08 9.82 -13.26
C TYR A 177 2.48 11.13 -12.62
N SER A 178 1.91 12.24 -13.10
CA SER A 178 2.32 13.56 -12.65
C SER A 178 2.08 13.80 -11.16
N TYR A 179 3.01 14.51 -10.52
CA TYR A 179 2.82 15.05 -9.19
C TYR A 179 3.65 16.31 -9.00
N GLU A 180 3.27 17.11 -8.00
CA GLU A 180 4.06 18.24 -7.51
C GLU A 180 4.27 18.09 -6.01
N TYR A 181 5.46 18.45 -5.53
CA TYR A 181 5.81 18.47 -4.13
C TYR A 181 6.62 19.71 -3.81
N SER A 182 6.26 20.36 -2.70
CA SER A 182 7.00 21.48 -2.12
C SER A 182 7.23 21.18 -0.65
N GLY A 183 8.50 21.19 -0.21
CA GLY A 183 8.87 20.90 1.17
C GLY A 183 10.30 20.40 1.29
N ASN A 184 10.69 19.95 2.48
CA ASN A 184 12.05 19.45 2.71
C ASN A 184 12.24 17.98 2.28
N LEU A 185 13.50 17.54 2.18
CA LEU A 185 13.81 16.17 1.76
C LEU A 185 13.15 15.13 2.67
N TYR A 186 13.16 15.35 3.98
CA TYR A 186 12.49 14.46 4.93
C TYR A 186 11.01 14.26 4.58
N GLY A 187 10.28 15.36 4.35
CA GLY A 187 8.87 15.33 3.99
C GLY A 187 8.59 14.67 2.65
N PHE A 188 9.53 14.73 1.69
CA PHE A 188 9.43 14.00 0.43
C PHE A 188 9.59 12.49 0.66
N LEU A 189 10.65 12.07 1.37
CA LEU A 189 10.94 10.67 1.66
C LEU A 189 9.84 9.99 2.49
N ARG A 190 9.17 10.74 3.38
CA ARG A 190 7.97 10.30 4.11
C ARG A 190 6.83 9.87 3.16
N LYS A 191 6.67 10.56 2.03
CA LYS A 191 5.48 10.49 1.18
C LYS A 191 5.63 9.57 -0.04
N ILE A 192 6.83 9.18 -0.43
CA ILE A 192 7.04 8.28 -1.58
C ILE A 192 6.90 6.80 -1.21
N ASP A 193 6.39 5.99 -2.12
CA ASP A 193 6.31 4.54 -1.93
C ASP A 193 7.66 3.87 -2.23
N VAL A 194 8.32 3.43 -1.16
CA VAL A 194 9.56 2.64 -1.19
C VAL A 194 9.36 1.22 -0.66
N LEU A 195 8.13 0.90 -0.21
CA LEU A 195 7.81 -0.42 0.32
C LEU A 195 7.25 -1.35 -0.76
N SER A 196 6.91 -0.83 -1.93
CA SER A 196 6.61 -1.63 -3.12
C SER A 196 7.87 -2.12 -3.84
N LEU A 197 7.71 -3.20 -4.62
CA LEU A 197 8.78 -3.68 -5.51
C LEU A 197 8.93 -2.72 -6.70
N PRO A 198 10.17 -2.35 -7.07
CA PRO A 198 10.42 -1.47 -8.20
C PRO A 198 10.05 -2.11 -9.53
N LYS A 199 9.54 -1.29 -10.45
CA LYS A 199 9.31 -1.70 -11.85
C LYS A 199 10.66 -1.97 -12.55
N LYS A 200 10.66 -2.77 -13.64
CA LYS A 200 11.86 -3.02 -14.47
C LYS A 200 12.61 -1.75 -14.88
N SER A 201 11.88 -0.70 -15.23
CA SER A 201 12.46 0.61 -15.58
C SER A 201 13.37 1.15 -14.48
N PHE A 202 12.91 1.07 -13.23
CA PHE A 202 13.63 1.56 -12.08
C PHE A 202 14.85 0.67 -11.79
N LEU A 203 14.70 -0.65 -11.87
CA LEU A 203 15.84 -1.57 -11.76
C LEU A 203 16.93 -1.29 -12.80
N ASN A 204 16.54 -0.95 -14.02
CA ASN A 204 17.49 -0.61 -15.08
C ASN A 204 18.27 0.68 -14.73
N SER A 205 17.56 1.74 -14.32
CA SER A 205 18.20 2.98 -13.88
C SER A 205 19.10 2.79 -12.65
N LEU A 206 18.72 1.90 -11.72
CA LEU A 206 19.56 1.52 -10.59
C LEU A 206 20.83 0.80 -11.05
N SER A 207 20.74 -0.05 -12.08
CA SER A 207 21.90 -0.75 -12.64
C SER A 207 22.91 0.23 -13.24
N GLU A 208 22.44 1.24 -13.98
CA GLU A 208 23.28 2.29 -14.57
C GLU A 208 23.96 3.13 -13.50
N GLU A 209 23.23 3.49 -12.44
CA GLU A 209 23.77 4.27 -11.34
C GLU A 209 24.78 3.47 -10.50
N ARG A 210 24.53 2.18 -10.29
CA ARG A 210 25.50 1.28 -9.63
C ARG A 210 26.77 1.11 -10.46
N ASP A 211 26.65 1.01 -11.79
CA ASP A 211 27.78 0.89 -12.72
C ASP A 211 28.71 2.11 -12.58
N LYS A 212 28.15 3.33 -12.63
CA LYS A 212 28.89 4.58 -12.41
C LYS A 212 29.61 4.61 -11.07
N ASN A 213 28.91 4.26 -9.99
CA ASN A 213 29.49 4.27 -8.65
C ASN A 213 30.59 3.21 -8.48
N SER A 214 30.44 2.05 -9.12
CA SER A 214 31.47 0.99 -9.12
C SER A 214 32.75 1.46 -9.79
N MET A 215 32.67 2.23 -10.89
CA MET A 215 33.85 2.81 -11.54
C MET A 215 34.58 3.82 -10.64
N VAL A 216 33.85 4.63 -9.86
CA VAL A 216 34.43 5.58 -8.91
C VAL A 216 35.18 4.87 -7.78
N GLU A 217 34.59 3.80 -7.22
CA GLU A 217 35.24 2.96 -6.21
C GLU A 217 36.56 2.37 -6.74
N VAL A 218 36.55 1.81 -7.96
CA VAL A 218 37.75 1.25 -8.60
C VAL A 218 38.86 2.28 -8.80
N VAL A 219 38.52 3.49 -9.28
CA VAL A 219 39.51 4.58 -9.46
C VAL A 219 40.12 5.00 -8.12
N ARG A 220 39.32 5.04 -7.05
CA ARG A 220 39.78 5.39 -5.70
C ARG A 220 40.69 4.32 -5.11
N ASP A 221 40.36 3.05 -5.31
CA ASP A 221 41.16 1.92 -4.82
C ASP A 221 42.50 1.82 -5.56
N MET A 222 42.51 2.06 -6.88
CA MET A 222 43.73 2.20 -7.68
C MET A 222 44.60 3.37 -7.21
N SER A 223 43.97 4.50 -6.85
CA SER A 223 44.68 5.69 -6.36
C SER A 223 45.24 5.53 -4.93
N SER A 224 44.71 4.59 -4.14
CA SER A 224 45.13 4.34 -2.76
C SER A 224 46.11 3.16 -2.61
N GLY A 225 46.53 2.55 -3.72
CA GLY A 225 47.53 1.47 -3.73
C GLY A 225 47.02 0.13 -3.18
N LEU A 226 45.71 -0.02 -2.98
CA LEU A 226 45.07 -1.26 -2.53
C LEU A 226 44.72 -2.11 -3.75
N GLU A 227 45.74 -2.72 -4.37
CA GLU A 227 45.49 -3.73 -5.40
C GLU A 227 44.95 -5.02 -4.77
N GLY A 228 43.72 -5.42 -5.14
CA GLY A 228 43.38 -6.84 -5.19
C GLY A 228 42.32 -7.41 -4.23
N VAL A 229 41.34 -6.64 -3.73
CA VAL A 229 40.23 -7.22 -2.95
C VAL A 229 38.85 -7.00 -3.60
N ASN A 230 38.30 -8.06 -4.21
CA ASN A 230 36.87 -8.29 -4.56
C ASN A 230 36.18 -7.52 -5.72
N ASN A 231 36.88 -7.15 -6.79
CA ASN A 231 36.25 -6.56 -8.00
C ASN A 231 35.20 -7.46 -8.69
N ILE A 232 35.27 -8.78 -8.53
CA ILE A 232 34.34 -9.74 -9.19
C ILE A 232 32.91 -9.59 -8.64
N SER A 233 32.74 -9.41 -7.32
CA SER A 233 31.41 -9.33 -6.72
C SER A 233 30.62 -8.08 -7.12
N THR A 234 31.29 -7.01 -7.53
CA THR A 234 30.67 -5.71 -7.85
C THR A 234 30.07 -5.73 -9.25
N THR A 235 30.84 -6.21 -10.22
CA THR A 235 30.42 -6.37 -11.62
C THR A 235 29.29 -7.40 -11.75
N ASP A 236 29.36 -8.50 -10.99
CA ASP A 236 28.30 -9.53 -10.98
C ASP A 236 26.94 -8.95 -10.57
N ARG A 237 26.89 -8.09 -9.54
CA ARG A 237 25.65 -7.45 -9.09
C ARG A 237 25.05 -6.47 -10.09
N VAL A 238 25.89 -5.73 -10.82
CA VAL A 238 25.42 -4.85 -11.91
C VAL A 238 24.81 -5.70 -13.03
N ASN A 239 25.47 -6.79 -13.39
CA ASN A 239 25.00 -7.72 -14.42
C ASN A 239 23.70 -8.42 -14.00
N ASP A 240 23.55 -8.79 -12.73
CA ASP A 240 22.32 -9.37 -12.19
C ASP A 240 21.13 -8.39 -12.31
N LEU A 241 21.32 -7.10 -12.00
CA LEU A 241 20.28 -6.08 -12.19
C LEU A 241 19.94 -5.91 -13.68
N LYS A 242 20.95 -5.82 -14.55
CA LYS A 242 20.75 -5.75 -16.00
C LYS A 242 19.98 -6.98 -16.52
N TYR A 243 20.30 -8.17 -16.02
CA TYR A 243 19.61 -9.42 -16.32
C TYR A 243 18.13 -9.35 -15.92
N LEU A 244 17.80 -8.95 -14.69
CA LEU A 244 16.40 -8.84 -14.23
C LEU A 244 15.57 -7.88 -15.11
N CYS A 245 16.21 -6.88 -15.69
CA CYS A 245 15.56 -5.92 -16.59
C CYS A 245 15.40 -6.45 -18.02
N SER A 246 16.28 -7.35 -18.45
CA SER A 246 16.33 -7.93 -19.80
C SER A 246 15.11 -8.78 -20.15
N LYS A 247 15.04 -9.22 -21.42
CA LYS A 247 14.02 -10.16 -21.91
C LYS A 247 14.23 -11.55 -21.33
N GLU A 248 15.50 -11.94 -21.20
CA GLU A 248 15.96 -13.22 -20.69
C GLU A 248 15.63 -13.39 -19.21
N GLY A 249 15.67 -12.30 -18.43
CA GLY A 249 15.36 -12.29 -16.99
C GLY A 249 13.90 -11.98 -16.64
N VAL A 250 12.98 -11.90 -17.61
CA VAL A 250 11.55 -11.63 -17.35
C VAL A 250 10.96 -12.59 -16.32
N LYS A 251 11.23 -13.89 -16.45
CA LYS A 251 10.70 -14.91 -15.54
C LYS A 251 11.20 -14.70 -14.11
N ASP A 252 12.46 -14.34 -13.95
CA ASP A 252 13.08 -14.16 -12.64
C ASP A 252 12.66 -12.83 -12.01
N TYR A 253 12.49 -11.78 -12.81
CA TYR A 253 11.86 -10.53 -12.36
C TYR A 253 10.45 -10.76 -11.81
N TYR A 254 9.60 -11.55 -12.49
CA TYR A 254 8.27 -11.86 -11.96
C TYR A 254 8.32 -12.71 -10.69
N ASN A 255 9.45 -13.36 -10.41
CA ASN A 255 9.69 -14.13 -9.19
C ASN A 255 10.57 -13.38 -8.16
N ILE A 256 10.88 -12.10 -8.40
CA ILE A 256 11.76 -11.30 -7.54
C ILE A 256 11.25 -11.22 -6.09
N TYR A 257 9.93 -11.30 -5.91
CA TYR A 257 9.24 -11.31 -4.62
C TYR A 257 9.65 -12.48 -3.71
N LYS A 258 10.26 -13.55 -4.26
CA LYS A 258 10.77 -14.67 -3.48
C LYS A 258 12.03 -14.30 -2.68
N ASN A 259 12.81 -13.37 -3.21
CA ASN A 259 14.11 -12.99 -2.67
C ASN A 259 14.10 -11.57 -2.07
N PHE A 260 13.27 -10.68 -2.59
CA PHE A 260 13.21 -9.27 -2.20
C PHE A 260 11.77 -8.85 -1.91
N ASN A 261 11.57 -8.00 -0.91
CA ASN A 261 10.24 -7.56 -0.52
C ASN A 261 9.91 -6.16 -1.02
N ASN A 262 10.91 -5.27 -1.06
CA ASN A 262 10.73 -3.85 -1.37
C ASN A 262 11.98 -3.27 -2.04
N LEU A 263 11.94 -1.97 -2.35
CA LEU A 263 13.09 -1.25 -2.90
C LEU A 263 14.31 -1.31 -1.98
N LEU A 264 14.13 -1.17 -0.65
CA LEU A 264 15.24 -1.14 0.31
C LEU A 264 16.02 -2.45 0.32
N ASP A 265 15.34 -3.59 0.24
CA ASP A 265 15.99 -4.91 0.13
C ASP A 265 16.89 -5.00 -1.11
N ILE A 266 16.42 -4.43 -2.22
CA ILE A 266 17.16 -4.40 -3.50
C ILE A 266 18.36 -3.46 -3.37
N LEU A 267 18.17 -2.26 -2.81
CA LEU A 267 19.27 -1.33 -2.56
C LEU A 267 20.35 -1.95 -1.65
N GLU A 268 19.94 -2.65 -0.59
CA GLU A 268 20.87 -3.30 0.32
C GLU A 268 21.57 -4.50 -0.33
N TYR A 269 20.84 -5.39 -0.98
CA TYR A 269 21.41 -6.62 -1.55
C TYR A 269 22.36 -6.32 -2.70
N PHE A 270 21.94 -5.47 -3.64
CA PHE A 270 22.78 -5.08 -4.78
C PHE A 270 23.79 -3.98 -4.43
N LYS A 271 23.75 -3.48 -3.19
CA LYS A 271 24.55 -2.35 -2.69
C LYS A 271 24.43 -1.11 -3.57
N CYS A 272 23.23 -0.84 -4.07
CA CYS A 272 22.97 0.34 -4.88
C CYS A 272 22.97 1.60 -4.03
N LYS A 273 23.62 2.64 -4.56
CA LYS A 273 23.34 4.03 -4.18
C LYS A 273 22.27 4.57 -5.12
N ILE A 274 21.45 5.48 -4.62
CA ILE A 274 20.32 6.06 -5.37
C ILE A 274 20.32 7.58 -5.24
N THR A 275 19.96 8.30 -6.31
CA THR A 275 19.88 9.76 -6.26
C THR A 275 18.45 10.23 -5.99
N LEU A 276 18.29 11.51 -5.60
CA LEU A 276 16.96 12.11 -5.41
C LEU A 276 16.17 12.13 -6.73
N GLU A 277 16.86 12.34 -7.85
CA GLU A 277 16.28 12.35 -9.19
C GLU A 277 15.66 10.99 -9.52
N LEU A 278 16.35 9.89 -9.23
CA LEU A 278 15.83 8.54 -9.49
C LEU A 278 14.62 8.21 -8.61
N LEU A 279 14.63 8.64 -7.34
CA LEU A 279 13.46 8.52 -6.47
C LEU A 279 12.29 9.33 -7.03
N ALA A 280 12.52 10.57 -7.43
CA ALA A 280 11.48 11.41 -8.03
C ALA A 280 10.97 10.87 -9.38
N GLU A 281 11.84 10.20 -10.13
CA GLU A 281 11.50 9.61 -11.42
C GLU A 281 10.58 8.40 -11.28
N HIS A 282 10.94 7.48 -10.39
CA HIS A 282 10.36 6.14 -10.38
C HIS A 282 9.37 5.88 -9.24
N CYS A 283 9.46 6.59 -8.11
CA CYS A 283 8.53 6.40 -7.00
C CYS A 283 7.20 7.13 -7.25
N GLU A 284 6.11 6.55 -6.77
CA GLU A 284 4.80 7.22 -6.67
C GLU A 284 4.61 7.74 -5.23
N PHE A 285 3.71 8.70 -5.01
CA PHE A 285 3.29 9.01 -3.64
C PHE A 285 2.43 7.89 -3.06
N ILE A 286 2.61 7.67 -1.75
CA ILE A 286 1.81 6.77 -0.94
C ILE A 286 0.35 7.19 -1.06
N LYS A 287 -0.48 6.28 -1.57
CA LYS A 287 -1.90 6.49 -1.75
C LYS A 287 -2.64 6.14 -0.45
N PRO A 288 -3.74 6.84 -0.13
CA PRO A 288 -4.52 6.52 1.04
C PRO A 288 -5.20 5.16 0.87
N ARG A 289 -5.25 4.36 1.94
CA ARG A 289 -6.01 3.10 1.93
C ARG A 289 -7.35 3.30 2.60
N TYR A 290 -8.43 3.00 1.89
CA TYR A 290 -9.78 3.27 2.32
C TYR A 290 -10.35 2.17 3.22
N PHE A 291 -11.12 2.59 4.22
CA PHE A 291 -11.88 1.74 5.12
C PHE A 291 -13.27 2.36 5.34
N SER A 292 -14.32 1.54 5.39
CA SER A 292 -15.67 2.03 5.71
C SER A 292 -15.74 2.64 7.10
N LEU A 293 -16.50 3.73 7.22
CA LEU A 293 -16.86 4.31 8.51
C LEU A 293 -17.84 3.39 9.23
N ILE A 294 -17.58 3.05 10.50
CA ILE A 294 -18.43 2.14 11.30
C ILE A 294 -19.05 2.81 12.54
N ASN A 295 -18.88 4.12 12.71
CA ASN A 295 -19.42 4.88 13.84
C ASN A 295 -20.88 5.33 13.62
N ASN A 296 -21.52 5.82 14.68
CA ASN A 296 -22.75 6.62 14.54
C ASN A 296 -22.42 7.96 13.88
N LYS A 297 -23.38 8.55 13.17
CA LYS A 297 -23.31 9.95 12.73
C LYS A 297 -23.00 10.86 13.92
N SER A 298 -22.23 11.91 13.65
CA SER A 298 -21.77 12.89 14.67
C SER A 298 -20.87 12.31 15.78
N SER A 299 -20.49 11.03 15.73
CA SER A 299 -19.51 10.44 16.63
C SER A 299 -18.11 10.47 16.02
N ASN A 300 -17.11 10.25 16.87
CA ASN A 300 -15.73 10.05 16.46
C ASN A 300 -15.63 8.93 15.41
N ILE A 301 -14.77 9.12 14.41
CA ILE A 301 -14.50 8.16 13.35
C ILE A 301 -14.05 6.84 13.97
N GLU A 302 -14.71 5.75 13.56
CA GLU A 302 -14.32 4.39 13.92
C GLU A 302 -14.16 3.55 12.64
N LEU A 303 -13.11 2.73 12.60
CA LEU A 303 -12.75 1.89 11.45
C LEU A 303 -12.45 0.45 11.90
N LEU A 304 -12.73 -0.53 11.04
CA LEU A 304 -12.25 -1.91 11.17
C LEU A 304 -11.17 -2.18 10.12
N ILE A 305 -9.98 -2.56 10.58
CA ILE A 305 -8.82 -2.82 9.73
C ILE A 305 -8.37 -4.26 9.91
N GLY A 306 -8.51 -5.07 8.86
CA GLY A 306 -7.94 -6.40 8.81
C GLY A 306 -6.48 -6.36 8.36
N ILE A 307 -5.57 -6.87 9.18
CA ILE A 307 -4.14 -6.91 8.92
C ILE A 307 -3.84 -7.83 7.73
N MET A 308 -3.19 -7.27 6.71
CA MET A 308 -2.68 -8.02 5.57
C MET A 308 -1.23 -8.36 5.83
N SER A 309 -0.93 -9.65 5.76
CA SER A 309 0.43 -10.15 5.82
C SER A 309 0.76 -11.14 4.70
N HIS A 310 2.03 -11.18 4.32
CA HIS A 310 2.59 -12.13 3.39
C HIS A 310 3.81 -12.78 4.04
N SER A 311 3.84 -14.11 4.08
CA SER A 311 5.03 -14.83 4.53
C SER A 311 6.02 -14.89 3.36
N VAL A 312 7.23 -14.39 3.56
CA VAL A 312 8.30 -14.42 2.56
C VAL A 312 9.55 -14.99 3.20
N SER A 313 9.99 -16.15 2.67
CA SER A 313 11.07 -16.97 3.22
C SER A 313 10.89 -17.22 4.73
N ASN A 314 11.60 -16.44 5.56
CA ASN A 314 11.63 -16.57 7.01
C ASN A 314 10.96 -15.40 7.76
N SER A 315 10.33 -14.46 7.05
CA SER A 315 9.78 -13.23 7.61
C SER A 315 8.32 -13.00 7.24
N VAL A 316 7.61 -12.23 8.08
CA VAL A 316 6.24 -11.80 7.82
C VAL A 316 6.25 -10.35 7.38
N ARG A 317 5.72 -10.08 6.18
CA ARG A 317 5.54 -8.73 5.65
C ARG A 317 4.15 -8.25 5.96
N TYR A 318 4.03 -7.04 6.46
CA TYR A 318 2.76 -6.33 6.54
C TYR A 318 2.65 -5.30 5.40
N GLY A 319 1.43 -5.08 4.90
CA GLY A 319 1.16 -3.89 4.07
C GLY A 319 1.38 -2.60 4.87
N GLN A 320 1.62 -1.45 4.20
CA GLN A 320 1.91 -0.16 4.85
C GLN A 320 0.99 0.15 6.04
N VAL A 321 -0.34 0.13 5.82
CA VAL A 321 -1.31 0.36 6.89
C VAL A 321 -1.25 -0.71 7.98
N SER A 322 -1.08 -1.98 7.59
CA SER A 322 -1.02 -3.09 8.54
C SER A 322 0.20 -2.97 9.45
N ALA A 323 1.35 -2.57 8.91
CA ALA A 323 2.57 -2.32 9.66
C ALA A 323 2.40 -1.15 10.63
N PHE A 324 1.86 -0.02 10.13
CA PHE A 324 1.55 1.14 10.95
C PHE A 324 0.62 0.79 12.13
N ILE A 325 -0.46 0.04 11.91
CA ILE A 325 -1.38 -0.36 12.99
C ILE A 325 -0.71 -1.30 13.99
N LYS A 326 0.11 -2.25 13.54
CA LYS A 326 0.87 -3.14 14.42
C LYS A 326 1.85 -2.37 15.30
N GLU A 327 2.59 -1.44 14.72
CA GLU A 327 3.51 -0.56 15.43
C GLU A 327 2.77 0.25 16.50
N LYS A 328 1.71 0.98 16.14
CA LYS A 328 0.94 1.79 17.09
C LYS A 328 0.23 0.99 18.17
N TYR A 329 -0.20 -0.23 17.85
CA TYR A 329 -0.72 -1.13 18.86
C TYR A 329 0.38 -1.57 19.83
N ASN A 330 1.54 -1.99 19.33
CA ASN A 330 2.64 -2.45 20.18
C ASN A 330 3.20 -1.32 21.06
N GLU A 331 3.38 -0.10 20.52
CA GLU A 331 3.79 1.08 21.31
C GLU A 331 2.84 1.35 22.49
N LYS A 332 1.54 1.15 22.29
CA LYS A 332 0.54 1.37 23.33
C LYS A 332 0.55 0.29 24.41
N TYR A 333 0.72 -0.98 24.04
CA TYR A 333 0.53 -2.12 24.95
C TYR A 333 1.84 -2.72 25.49
N MET A 334 2.96 -2.66 24.77
CA MET A 334 4.26 -3.16 25.28
C MET A 334 4.91 -2.21 26.29
N ASN A 335 4.65 -0.90 26.20
CA ASN A 335 5.08 0.08 27.22
C ASN A 335 4.33 -0.07 28.56
N ILE A 336 3.26 -0.87 28.60
CA ILE A 336 2.50 -1.17 29.82
C ILE A 336 3.13 -2.36 30.57
N ASP A 337 3.75 -3.30 29.86
CA ASP A 337 4.32 -4.52 30.47
C ASP A 337 5.71 -4.29 31.09
N ILE A 338 6.52 -3.35 30.56
CA ILE A 338 7.83 -3.01 31.14
C ILE A 338 7.70 -2.39 32.55
N ASN A 339 6.57 -1.75 32.85
CA ASN A 339 6.31 -1.14 34.17
C ASN A 339 5.67 -2.10 35.19
N LYS A 340 5.50 -3.39 34.86
CA LYS A 340 4.84 -4.36 35.75
C LYS A 340 5.71 -5.51 36.22
N ASP A 341 6.86 -5.75 35.60
CA ASP A 341 7.71 -6.92 35.90
C ASP A 341 9.13 -6.54 36.38
N GLU A 342 9.23 -5.78 37.47
CA GLU A 342 10.47 -5.76 38.28
C GLU A 342 10.54 -6.90 39.31
N ASN A 343 9.58 -7.83 39.31
CA ASN A 343 9.66 -9.01 40.19
C ASN A 343 8.94 -10.22 39.59
N LYS A 344 9.66 -11.02 38.79
CA LYS A 344 9.72 -12.49 38.96
C LYS A 344 10.68 -13.14 37.96
N ASP A 345 11.58 -13.93 38.55
CA ASP A 345 12.45 -14.89 37.91
C ASP A 345 11.71 -15.91 37.03
N ARG A 346 12.37 -16.20 35.90
CA ARG A 346 12.58 -17.50 35.23
C ARG A 346 11.52 -18.11 34.30
N ASP A 347 12.09 -18.50 33.16
CA ASP A 347 11.72 -19.56 32.21
C ASP A 347 10.52 -19.35 31.30
N ARG A 348 10.75 -18.72 30.12
CA ARG A 348 9.95 -18.99 28.92
C ARG A 348 10.79 -18.98 27.63
N GLU A 349 10.51 -19.99 26.84
CA GLU A 349 11.14 -20.38 25.57
C GLU A 349 11.24 -19.24 24.56
N GLU A 350 12.43 -19.10 23.98
CA GLU A 350 12.71 -18.24 22.84
C GLU A 350 11.85 -18.63 21.63
N SER A 351 10.81 -17.85 21.36
CA SER A 351 10.12 -17.91 20.08
C SER A 351 11.05 -17.38 18.98
N LYS A 352 11.52 -18.29 18.12
CA LYS A 352 12.34 -18.03 16.93
C LYS A 352 11.56 -17.21 15.89
N TYR A 353 11.52 -15.89 16.05
CA TYR A 353 11.20 -14.95 14.98
C TYR A 353 12.49 -14.55 14.26
N SER A 354 12.82 -15.29 13.19
CA SER A 354 13.91 -14.91 12.28
C SER A 354 13.50 -13.70 11.43
N ASN A 355 13.76 -12.50 11.94
CA ASN A 355 13.39 -11.22 11.32
C ASN A 355 14.09 -11.02 9.95
N SER A 356 13.36 -10.52 8.95
CA SER A 356 14.00 -9.90 7.79
C SER A 356 14.50 -8.52 8.20
N LYS A 357 15.75 -8.23 7.85
CA LYS A 357 16.51 -7.06 8.29
C LYS A 357 15.88 -5.71 7.90
N TYR A 358 14.92 -5.68 6.97
CA TYR A 358 14.26 -4.45 6.48
C TYR A 358 12.73 -4.57 6.32
N GLY A 359 12.13 -5.62 6.88
CA GLY A 359 10.75 -5.55 7.36
C GLY A 359 10.81 -5.07 8.81
N TYR A 360 10.12 -3.96 9.13
CA TYR A 360 9.90 -3.41 10.47
C TYR A 360 10.61 -4.21 11.60
N CYS A 361 11.87 -3.88 11.86
CA CYS A 361 12.63 -4.45 12.98
C CYS A 361 12.44 -3.56 14.21
N LYS A 362 12.25 -4.18 15.37
CA LYS A 362 12.46 -3.53 16.66
C LYS A 362 13.93 -3.10 16.74
N ASP A 363 14.20 -1.83 16.99
CA ASP A 363 15.47 -1.42 17.56
C ASP A 363 15.43 -1.76 19.06
N GLU A 364 16.25 -2.72 19.51
CA GLU A 364 16.36 -3.10 20.93
C GLU A 364 17.13 -2.07 21.79
N ASN A 365 17.48 -0.89 21.24
CA ASN A 365 18.31 0.10 21.92
C ASN A 365 17.77 1.54 21.86
N TYR A 366 16.44 1.74 21.81
CA TYR A 366 15.84 3.06 22.03
C TYR A 366 15.23 3.18 23.43
N ASN A 367 16.10 3.37 24.43
CA ASN A 367 15.70 3.78 25.78
C ASN A 367 15.56 5.30 25.82
N ASP A 368 14.35 5.80 25.57
CA ASP A 368 13.96 7.14 26.05
C ASP A 368 12.77 6.97 27.02
N SER A 369 13.12 6.61 28.25
CA SER A 369 12.21 6.55 29.38
C SER A 369 11.85 7.97 29.82
N ASN A 370 10.88 8.63 29.15
CA ASN A 370 10.02 9.67 29.78
C ASN A 370 8.92 10.30 28.91
N THR A 371 8.61 9.80 27.71
CA THR A 371 7.45 10.30 26.95
C THR A 371 6.25 9.37 27.10
N LYS A 372 5.17 9.87 27.74
CA LYS A 372 3.82 9.28 27.60
C LYS A 372 3.58 9.00 26.11
N PRO A 373 3.03 7.83 25.70
CA PRO A 373 2.83 7.55 24.30
C PRO A 373 1.87 8.60 23.75
N ILE A 374 2.42 9.53 22.98
CA ILE A 374 1.64 10.44 22.16
C ILE A 374 0.99 9.51 21.14
N LEU A 375 -0.27 9.15 21.37
CA LEU A 375 -1.03 8.47 20.33
C LEU A 375 -1.01 9.40 19.11
N ASP A 376 -0.32 8.96 18.07
CA ASP A 376 0.08 9.80 16.95
C ASP A 376 -1.12 10.36 16.18
N ASN A 377 -0.84 11.49 15.53
CA ASN A 377 -1.71 12.02 14.50
C ASN A 377 -1.57 11.18 13.23
N ILE A 378 -2.69 10.90 12.58
CA ILE A 378 -2.76 10.25 11.26
C ILE A 378 -3.45 11.18 10.28
N ASP A 379 -2.84 11.32 9.11
CA ASP A 379 -3.46 12.02 7.99
C ASP A 379 -4.47 11.10 7.31
N PHE A 380 -5.60 11.66 6.91
CA PHE A 380 -6.63 10.90 6.22
C PHE A 380 -7.47 11.77 5.29
N VAL A 381 -8.15 11.12 4.35
CA VAL A 381 -9.07 11.75 3.40
C VAL A 381 -10.44 11.09 3.52
N TYR A 382 -11.50 11.88 3.43
CA TYR A 382 -12.86 11.37 3.35
C TYR A 382 -13.25 11.06 1.90
N ARG A 383 -13.88 9.90 1.69
CA ARG A 383 -14.37 9.47 0.37
C ARG A 383 -15.83 9.06 0.45
N LYS A 384 -16.64 9.78 -0.33
CA LYS A 384 -18.04 9.45 -0.63
C LYS A 384 -18.12 8.12 -1.39
N ASN A 385 -18.85 7.14 -0.85
CA ASN A 385 -19.15 5.91 -1.56
C ASN A 385 -20.42 6.11 -2.38
N ARG A 386 -20.32 6.15 -3.72
CA ARG A 386 -21.49 6.37 -4.59
C ARG A 386 -22.27 5.09 -4.90
N LEU A 387 -21.70 3.91 -4.62
CA LEU A 387 -22.23 2.62 -5.05
C LEU A 387 -22.90 1.85 -3.91
N LEU A 388 -22.33 1.92 -2.70
CA LEU A 388 -22.86 1.23 -1.53
C LEU A 388 -23.26 2.26 -0.47
N ARG A 389 -24.53 2.67 -0.50
CA ARG A 389 -25.15 3.57 0.49
C ARG A 389 -26.42 2.96 1.03
N LEU A 390 -26.70 3.23 2.30
CA LEU A 390 -27.99 2.87 2.90
C LEU A 390 -29.11 3.58 2.14
N GLN A 391 -29.93 2.80 1.44
CA GLN A 391 -31.10 3.26 0.70
C GLN A 391 -32.25 3.58 1.65
N GLU A 392 -33.22 4.35 1.17
CA GLU A 392 -34.39 4.74 1.95
C GLU A 392 -35.50 3.67 2.00
N THR A 393 -35.18 2.38 1.83
CA THR A 393 -36.13 1.26 1.85
C THR A 393 -36.39 0.74 3.27
N LYS A 394 -37.56 0.12 3.53
CA LYS A 394 -37.87 -0.43 4.88
C LYS A 394 -37.09 -1.69 5.23
N LYS A 395 -36.79 -2.55 4.25
CA LYS A 395 -36.05 -3.79 4.47
C LYS A 395 -34.66 -3.72 3.85
N HIS A 396 -33.70 -4.38 4.49
CA HIS A 396 -32.31 -4.46 4.04
C HIS A 396 -31.78 -5.87 4.24
N LEU A 397 -31.39 -6.53 3.15
CA LEU A 397 -30.67 -7.81 3.20
C LEU A 397 -29.17 -7.53 3.03
N LEU A 398 -28.38 -7.89 4.03
CA LEU A 398 -26.97 -7.57 4.14
C LEU A 398 -26.17 -8.86 4.04
N ILE A 399 -25.33 -9.02 3.02
CA ILE A 399 -24.57 -10.26 2.76
C ILE A 399 -23.08 -9.94 2.78
N SER A 400 -22.35 -10.46 3.77
CA SER A 400 -20.91 -10.18 3.87
C SER A 400 -20.07 -11.31 4.44
N THR A 401 -18.76 -11.18 4.27
CA THR A 401 -17.78 -12.09 4.90
C THR A 401 -16.61 -11.32 5.50
N GLY A 402 -16.10 -11.76 6.66
CA GLY A 402 -14.92 -11.17 7.30
C GLY A 402 -15.06 -9.66 7.56
N THR A 403 -14.06 -8.86 7.19
CA THR A 403 -14.10 -7.40 7.33
C THR A 403 -15.07 -6.69 6.38
N GLY A 404 -15.67 -7.41 5.41
CA GLY A 404 -16.74 -6.88 4.55
C GLY A 404 -18.01 -6.49 5.32
N ILE A 405 -18.12 -6.85 6.60
CA ILE A 405 -19.21 -6.41 7.48
C ILE A 405 -19.16 -4.91 7.83
N ALA A 406 -18.00 -4.26 7.67
CA ALA A 406 -17.80 -2.87 8.09
C ALA A 406 -18.88 -1.86 7.59
N PRO A 407 -19.20 -1.78 6.29
CA PRO A 407 -20.28 -0.87 5.85
C PRO A 407 -21.63 -1.20 6.48
N PHE A 408 -21.90 -2.47 6.81
CA PHE A 408 -23.17 -2.89 7.40
C PHE A 408 -23.28 -2.57 8.89
N ILE A 409 -22.16 -2.54 9.61
CA ILE A 409 -22.13 -1.95 10.97
C ILE A 409 -22.53 -0.47 10.90
N SER A 410 -22.03 0.25 9.89
CA SER A 410 -22.41 1.64 9.61
C SER A 410 -23.91 1.77 9.37
N PHE A 411 -24.47 0.91 8.52
CA PHE A 411 -25.89 0.92 8.17
C PHE A 411 -26.73 0.68 9.42
N TYR A 412 -26.43 -0.39 10.15
CA TYR A 412 -27.20 -0.78 11.31
C TYR A 412 -27.17 0.30 12.40
N LYS A 413 -26.03 0.91 12.69
CA LYS A 413 -25.93 2.00 13.67
C LYS A 413 -26.72 3.26 13.29
N ASN A 414 -26.89 3.51 12.00
CA ASN A 414 -27.50 4.72 11.47
C ASN A 414 -28.84 4.48 10.77
N ARG A 415 -29.46 3.32 10.99
CA ARG A 415 -30.76 2.93 10.44
C ARG A 415 -31.90 3.71 11.08
N ARG A 416 -33.04 3.79 10.39
CA ARG A 416 -34.29 4.24 11.00
C ARG A 416 -34.82 3.17 11.94
N LYS A 417 -35.57 3.56 12.96
CA LYS A 417 -36.06 2.63 13.99
C LYS A 417 -36.94 1.51 13.43
N ASP A 418 -37.65 1.79 12.34
CA ASP A 418 -38.54 0.86 11.63
C ASP A 418 -37.85 0.03 10.55
N ASP A 419 -36.57 0.29 10.26
CA ASP A 419 -35.83 -0.49 9.27
C ASP A 419 -35.59 -1.93 9.76
N LEU A 420 -36.00 -2.90 8.95
CA LEU A 420 -35.76 -4.32 9.18
C LEU A 420 -34.48 -4.74 8.45
N MET A 421 -33.45 -5.08 9.22
CA MET A 421 -32.17 -5.53 8.69
C MET A 421 -31.97 -7.02 8.95
N TRP A 422 -31.65 -7.76 7.88
CA TRP A 422 -31.26 -9.16 7.94
C TRP A 422 -29.81 -9.31 7.47
N LEU A 423 -28.92 -9.65 8.41
CA LEU A 423 -27.53 -9.97 8.10
C LEU A 423 -27.35 -11.47 7.85
N ILE A 424 -26.78 -11.81 6.69
CA ILE A 424 -26.16 -13.10 6.37
C ILE A 424 -24.65 -12.88 6.38
N TYR A 425 -23.96 -13.41 7.39
CA TYR A 425 -22.54 -13.15 7.63
C TYR A 425 -21.71 -14.43 7.59
N GLY A 426 -20.60 -14.43 6.86
CA GLY A 426 -19.64 -15.53 6.82
C GLY A 426 -18.34 -15.20 7.54
N CYS A 427 -17.92 -16.08 8.45
CA CYS A 427 -16.59 -16.07 9.06
C CYS A 427 -16.05 -17.50 9.13
N ARG A 428 -14.79 -17.68 9.55
CA ARG A 428 -14.20 -19.02 9.56
C ARG A 428 -14.57 -19.79 10.81
N ASN A 429 -14.46 -19.14 11.96
CA ASN A 429 -14.80 -19.73 13.26
C ASN A 429 -15.50 -18.68 14.15
N VAL A 430 -15.95 -19.12 15.32
CA VAL A 430 -16.64 -18.27 16.29
C VAL A 430 -15.76 -17.09 16.72
N CYS A 431 -14.46 -17.27 16.92
CA CYS A 431 -13.53 -16.20 17.30
C CYS A 431 -13.43 -15.10 16.22
N ASP A 432 -13.60 -15.44 14.96
CA ASP A 432 -13.61 -14.50 13.83
C ASP A 432 -14.95 -13.77 13.62
N ASP A 433 -15.99 -14.05 14.42
CA ASP A 433 -17.29 -13.41 14.27
C ASP A 433 -17.26 -11.94 14.73
N LEU A 434 -16.98 -11.03 13.78
CA LEU A 434 -17.03 -9.58 14.00
C LEU A 434 -18.45 -9.01 14.17
N SER A 435 -19.49 -9.81 13.93
CA SER A 435 -20.88 -9.39 14.09
C SER A 435 -21.36 -9.49 15.55
N LYS A 436 -20.57 -10.08 16.45
CA LYS A 436 -20.87 -10.20 17.88
C LYS A 436 -21.22 -8.83 18.46
N ASP A 437 -22.33 -8.77 19.19
CA ASP A 437 -22.85 -7.57 19.87
C ASP A 437 -23.20 -6.38 18.97
N MET A 438 -23.13 -6.52 17.63
CA MET A 438 -23.38 -5.42 16.68
C MET A 438 -24.77 -5.47 16.06
N PHE A 439 -25.47 -6.61 16.09
CA PHE A 439 -26.76 -6.80 15.40
C PHE A 439 -27.73 -7.64 16.26
N ASP A 440 -28.99 -7.20 16.34
CA ASP A 440 -30.05 -7.94 17.04
C ASP A 440 -30.57 -9.15 16.24
N ARG A 441 -30.58 -9.06 14.91
CA ARG A 441 -31.05 -10.14 14.01
C ARG A 441 -29.98 -10.45 12.97
N LYS A 442 -29.40 -11.64 13.06
CA LYS A 442 -28.32 -12.10 12.17
C LYS A 442 -28.32 -13.62 12.04
N ASN A 443 -27.94 -14.10 10.86
CA ASN A 443 -27.57 -15.48 10.61
C ASN A 443 -26.07 -15.51 10.28
N VAL A 444 -25.33 -16.31 11.05
CA VAL A 444 -23.87 -16.41 10.93
C VAL A 444 -23.51 -17.80 10.41
N VAL A 445 -22.69 -17.84 9.37
CA VAL A 445 -22.17 -19.04 8.71
C VAL A 445 -20.67 -19.16 9.02
N TYR A 446 -20.29 -20.29 9.60
CA TYR A 446 -18.92 -20.63 9.96
C TYR A 446 -18.33 -21.63 8.97
N SER A 447 -17.30 -21.24 8.22
CA SER A 447 -16.71 -22.11 7.18
C SER A 447 -15.90 -23.29 7.72
N ALA A 448 -15.39 -23.22 8.96
CA ALA A 448 -14.56 -24.25 9.58
C ALA A 448 -15.31 -25.10 10.62
N ASP A 449 -16.54 -24.75 10.98
CA ASP A 449 -17.30 -25.39 12.04
C ASP A 449 -18.66 -25.87 11.51
N TYR A 450 -18.67 -27.11 11.02
CA TYR A 450 -19.82 -27.73 10.37
C TYR A 450 -20.92 -28.12 11.38
N GLU A 451 -20.55 -28.36 12.64
CA GLU A 451 -21.46 -28.78 13.70
C GLU A 451 -22.36 -27.63 14.17
N TYR A 452 -21.89 -26.38 14.11
CA TYR A 452 -22.65 -25.20 14.53
C TYR A 452 -23.62 -24.64 13.47
N THR A 453 -23.40 -24.93 12.18
CA THR A 453 -24.11 -24.26 11.06
C THR A 453 -25.16 -25.11 10.35
N GLY A 454 -25.32 -26.38 10.74
CA GLY A 454 -26.32 -27.26 10.13
C GLY A 454 -26.09 -27.53 8.64
N ASN A 455 -24.82 -27.67 8.23
CA ASN A 455 -24.33 -28.02 6.88
C ASN A 455 -23.90 -26.89 5.93
N TYR A 456 -24.01 -25.61 6.31
CA TYR A 456 -23.62 -24.49 5.45
C TYR A 456 -22.16 -24.08 5.68
N LYS A 457 -21.34 -24.08 4.62
CA LYS A 457 -19.91 -23.73 4.68
C LYS A 457 -19.67 -22.27 4.27
N TYR A 458 -20.46 -21.76 3.33
CA TYR A 458 -20.37 -20.39 2.82
C TYR A 458 -21.72 -19.69 2.86
N VAL A 459 -21.69 -18.35 2.79
CA VAL A 459 -22.93 -17.55 2.70
C VAL A 459 -23.78 -17.94 1.49
N SER A 460 -23.16 -18.39 0.40
CA SER A 460 -23.84 -18.94 -0.78
C SER A 460 -24.67 -20.18 -0.45
N ASP A 461 -24.12 -21.08 0.36
CA ASP A 461 -24.78 -22.33 0.73
C ASP A 461 -26.01 -22.02 1.60
N TYR A 462 -25.85 -21.08 2.54
CA TYR A 462 -26.96 -20.59 3.35
C TYR A 462 -28.07 -20.00 2.49
N ILE A 463 -27.73 -19.18 1.49
CA ILE A 463 -28.73 -18.57 0.60
C ILE A 463 -29.47 -19.66 -0.18
N LEU A 464 -28.77 -20.64 -0.75
CA LEU A 464 -29.37 -21.75 -1.49
C LEU A 464 -30.28 -22.62 -0.61
N GLY A 465 -29.88 -22.87 0.63
CA GLY A 465 -30.71 -23.64 1.58
C GLY A 465 -31.92 -22.88 2.12
N ASN A 466 -31.99 -21.55 1.92
CA ASN A 466 -33.04 -20.68 2.48
C ASN A 466 -33.71 -19.82 1.41
N VAL A 467 -33.77 -20.30 0.15
CA VAL A 467 -34.29 -19.53 -0.98
C VAL A 467 -35.68 -18.96 -0.72
N GLU A 468 -36.62 -19.78 -0.23
CA GLU A 468 -38.01 -19.35 -0.01
C GLU A 468 -38.13 -18.26 1.06
N GLY A 469 -37.44 -18.40 2.20
CA GLY A 469 -37.47 -17.38 3.26
C GLY A 469 -36.80 -16.08 2.82
N ILE A 470 -35.73 -16.16 2.04
CA ILE A 470 -35.09 -14.99 1.43
C ILE A 470 -36.02 -14.32 0.43
N LYS A 471 -36.69 -15.11 -0.44
CA LYS A 471 -37.67 -14.61 -1.40
C LYS A 471 -38.77 -13.82 -0.70
N GLU A 472 -39.39 -14.38 0.34
CA GLU A 472 -40.43 -13.72 1.12
C GLU A 472 -39.94 -12.38 1.71
N PHE A 473 -38.72 -12.35 2.24
CA PHE A 473 -38.14 -11.14 2.82
C PHE A 473 -37.92 -10.03 1.77
N ILE A 474 -37.39 -10.39 0.59
CA ILE A 474 -36.96 -9.42 -0.44
C ILE A 474 -38.06 -9.04 -1.44
N LEU A 475 -39.20 -9.75 -1.46
CA LEU A 475 -40.34 -9.47 -2.34
C LEU A 475 -40.95 -8.07 -2.13
N SER A 476 -40.87 -7.54 -0.91
CA SER A 476 -41.27 -6.17 -0.58
C SER A 476 -40.17 -5.14 -0.86
N ASP A 477 -40.41 -3.87 -0.50
CA ASP A 477 -39.44 -2.76 -0.50
C ASP A 477 -38.15 -3.09 0.29
N CYS A 478 -37.22 -3.76 -0.40
CA CYS A 478 -35.99 -4.30 0.16
C CYS A 478 -34.79 -3.98 -0.73
N SER A 479 -33.75 -3.42 -0.12
CA SER A 479 -32.44 -3.27 -0.76
C SER A 479 -31.52 -4.42 -0.35
N VAL A 480 -30.77 -4.94 -1.32
CA VAL A 480 -29.83 -6.06 -1.12
C VAL A 480 -28.41 -5.54 -1.27
N TYR A 481 -27.55 -5.84 -0.30
CA TYR A 481 -26.19 -5.35 -0.27
C TYR A 481 -25.22 -6.51 -0.11
N VAL A 482 -24.14 -6.51 -0.90
CA VAL A 482 -23.11 -7.55 -0.86
C VAL A 482 -21.73 -6.91 -0.70
N CYS A 483 -21.02 -7.27 0.38
CA CYS A 483 -19.67 -6.76 0.62
C CYS A 483 -18.69 -7.84 1.09
N GLY A 484 -17.55 -7.94 0.41
CA GLY A 484 -16.52 -8.94 0.70
C GLY A 484 -15.62 -9.20 -0.50
N SER A 485 -15.04 -10.40 -0.60
CA SER A 485 -14.18 -10.75 -1.72
C SER A 485 -14.95 -10.78 -3.05
N ILE A 486 -14.27 -10.45 -4.16
CA ILE A 486 -14.85 -10.51 -5.50
C ILE A 486 -15.40 -11.92 -5.80
N GLN A 487 -14.73 -12.97 -5.33
CA GLN A 487 -15.18 -14.35 -5.54
C GLN A 487 -16.51 -14.63 -4.84
N MET A 488 -16.67 -14.18 -3.59
CA MET A 488 -17.94 -14.31 -2.86
C MET A 488 -19.07 -13.54 -3.55
N GLN A 489 -18.80 -12.30 -3.99
CA GLN A 489 -19.78 -11.48 -4.69
C GLN A 489 -20.27 -12.12 -5.99
N LYS A 490 -19.36 -12.70 -6.78
CA LYS A 490 -19.71 -13.44 -8.01
C LYS A 490 -20.63 -14.63 -7.72
N SER A 491 -20.34 -15.39 -6.66
CA SER A 491 -21.16 -16.53 -6.26
C SER A 491 -22.56 -16.09 -5.84
N VAL A 492 -22.67 -15.07 -4.98
CA VAL A 492 -23.97 -14.51 -4.55
C VAL A 492 -24.74 -13.96 -5.75
N LEU A 493 -24.09 -13.20 -6.64
CA LEU A 493 -24.73 -12.67 -7.85
C LEU A 493 -25.25 -13.80 -8.76
N GLY A 494 -24.52 -14.92 -8.87
CA GLY A 494 -24.97 -16.09 -9.62
C GLY A 494 -26.30 -16.65 -9.08
N ILE A 495 -26.39 -16.84 -7.76
CA ILE A 495 -27.61 -17.30 -7.09
C ILE A 495 -28.76 -16.30 -7.28
N PHE A 496 -28.48 -15.00 -7.12
CA PHE A 496 -29.50 -13.97 -7.33
C PHE A 496 -30.01 -13.90 -8.76
N LYS A 497 -29.18 -14.15 -9.76
CA LYS A 497 -29.63 -14.25 -11.16
C LYS A 497 -30.58 -15.42 -11.38
N GLU A 498 -30.34 -16.55 -10.71
CA GLU A 498 -31.11 -17.77 -10.89
C GLU A 498 -32.45 -17.73 -10.13
N TYR A 499 -32.43 -17.30 -8.87
CA TYR A 499 -33.61 -17.41 -7.99
C TYR A 499 -34.32 -16.08 -7.71
N PHE A 500 -33.64 -14.94 -7.93
CA PHE A 500 -34.11 -13.61 -7.52
C PHE A 500 -33.89 -12.54 -8.61
N SER A 501 -34.05 -12.88 -9.90
CA SER A 501 -33.68 -12.01 -11.03
C SER A 501 -34.30 -10.61 -10.97
N PHE A 502 -35.54 -10.52 -10.47
CA PHE A 502 -36.29 -9.27 -10.28
C PHE A 502 -35.52 -8.22 -9.45
N ILE A 503 -34.73 -8.65 -8.45
CA ILE A 503 -33.92 -7.73 -7.64
C ILE A 503 -32.85 -7.03 -8.49
N ILE A 504 -32.29 -7.75 -9.47
CA ILE A 504 -31.25 -7.24 -10.36
C ILE A 504 -31.88 -6.34 -11.43
N GLU A 505 -33.00 -6.78 -12.02
CA GLU A 505 -33.76 -6.04 -13.03
C GLU A 505 -34.24 -4.69 -12.48
N GLU A 506 -34.70 -4.67 -11.23
CA GLU A 506 -35.14 -3.46 -10.52
C GLU A 506 -33.98 -2.64 -9.92
N LYS A 507 -32.72 -3.06 -10.12
CA LYS A 507 -31.51 -2.40 -9.62
C LYS A 507 -31.50 -2.19 -8.09
N ARG A 508 -32.05 -3.15 -7.34
CA ARG A 508 -32.09 -3.13 -5.86
C ARG A 508 -30.90 -3.83 -5.20
N MET A 509 -29.89 -4.21 -5.97
CA MET A 509 -28.68 -4.91 -5.49
C MET A 509 -27.43 -4.04 -5.61
N PHE A 510 -26.68 -3.91 -4.52
CA PHE A 510 -25.51 -3.04 -4.42
C PHE A 510 -24.29 -3.83 -3.95
N PHE A 511 -23.11 -3.47 -4.47
CA PHE A 511 -21.86 -4.18 -4.22
C PHE A 511 -20.76 -3.23 -3.74
N ASP A 512 -19.89 -3.74 -2.87
CA ASP A 512 -18.62 -3.10 -2.53
C ASP A 512 -17.52 -4.13 -2.30
N SER A 513 -16.31 -3.87 -2.79
CA SER A 513 -15.19 -4.81 -2.73
C SER A 513 -13.93 -4.11 -2.24
N TRP A 514 -13.22 -4.79 -1.33
CA TRP A 514 -11.94 -4.34 -0.79
C TRP A 514 -10.86 -5.31 -1.25
N ASN A 515 -10.30 -5.08 -2.45
CA ASN A 515 -9.10 -5.76 -2.91
C ASN A 515 -7.88 -4.84 -2.80
#